data_AF-A0A945HB62-F1
#
_entry.id   AF-A0A945HB62-F1
#
_cell.length_a   1.000
_cell.length_b   1.000
_cell.length_c   1.000
_cell.angle_alpha   90.00
_cell.angle_beta   90.00
_cell.angle_gamma   90.00
#
_symmetry.space_group_name_H-M   'P 1'
#
loop_
_entity.id
_entity.type
_entity.pdbx_description
1 polymer ?
#
loop_
_entity_poly.entity_id
_entity_poly.type
_entity_poly.pdbx_seq_one_letter_code
_entity_poly.pdbx_strand_id
1 'polypeptide(L)'
;MKTTILIMLSLALVLSTKAQSYQKAVKSKVGPDIVAYQKAGSLAQGQNQPKRKRQRRGGRGGSAPGGKRKPTMSDTLRANVYADNTFIMYINGNLVAVDSIEFIPHNVVSVDVLPEYPMTIAVMAKDNADQETGMEYENTNIGDGGFILKIGEKIVSGKHWKAKNFFHGPVNGNVSNPRVLRTPIPTNWQSVDFDDSLWKNAKEYTEEEIGPKAPYFEHDFAEAKWIWSDDLKLDNTVIFRFKIDGPKADFYTGR
;
A
#
# COMPACT_ATOMS: atom_id res chain seq x y z
N MET A 1 6.98 23.85 52.78
CA MET A 1 7.39 24.24 51.42
C MET A 1 8.46 23.34 50.78
N LYS A 2 9.47 22.84 51.51
CA LYS A 2 10.53 22.01 50.88
C LYS A 2 10.07 20.64 50.37
N THR A 3 9.08 20.01 51.02
CA THR A 3 8.61 18.65 50.65
C THR A 3 7.75 18.62 49.39
N THR A 4 6.97 19.68 49.13
CA THR A 4 6.08 19.78 47.96
C THR A 4 6.87 20.01 46.66
N ILE A 5 7.98 20.75 46.74
CA ILE A 5 8.87 21.02 45.59
C ILE A 5 9.58 19.73 45.14
N LEU A 6 9.98 18.87 46.09
CA LEU A 6 10.68 17.62 45.79
C LEU A 6 9.76 16.59 45.08
N ILE A 7 8.47 16.56 45.42
CA ILE A 7 7.46 15.69 44.79
C ILE A 7 7.14 16.18 43.36
N MET A 8 7.08 17.50 43.14
CA MET A 8 6.84 18.06 41.81
C MET A 8 8.03 17.82 40.86
N LEU A 9 9.28 17.91 41.36
CA LEU A 9 10.48 17.59 40.57
C LEU A 9 10.56 16.11 40.19
N SER A 10 10.23 15.20 41.11
CA SER A 10 10.24 13.75 40.84
C SER A 10 9.13 13.34 39.88
N LEU A 11 7.93 13.94 39.99
CA LEU A 11 6.83 13.69 39.05
C LEU A 11 7.14 14.23 37.64
N ALA A 12 7.76 15.42 37.54
CA ALA A 12 8.18 15.98 36.25
C ALA A 12 9.28 15.14 35.59
N LEU A 13 10.23 14.60 36.37
CA LEU A 13 11.29 13.73 35.86
C LEU A 13 10.72 12.39 35.36
N VAL A 14 9.75 11.80 36.07
CA VAL A 14 9.05 10.57 35.66
C VAL A 14 8.18 10.78 34.42
N LEU A 15 7.54 11.94 34.28
CA LEU A 15 6.78 12.29 33.07
C LEU A 15 7.70 12.52 31.87
N SER A 16 8.86 13.16 32.08
CA SER A 16 9.87 13.36 31.04
C SER A 16 10.45 12.04 30.55
N THR A 17 10.80 11.12 31.45
CA THR A 17 11.35 9.81 31.06
C THR A 17 10.32 8.93 30.37
N LYS A 18 9.04 8.97 30.82
CA LYS A 18 7.93 8.31 30.11
C LYS A 18 7.69 8.88 28.72
N ALA A 19 7.74 10.21 28.55
CA ALA A 19 7.59 10.84 27.24
C ALA A 19 8.75 10.48 26.30
N GLN A 20 9.98 10.41 26.82
CA GLN A 20 11.16 10.00 26.05
C GLN A 20 11.13 8.51 25.68
N SER A 21 10.67 7.63 26.57
CA SER A 21 10.47 6.21 26.25
C SER A 21 9.34 6.03 25.23
N TYR A 22 8.27 6.83 25.33
CA TYR A 22 7.17 6.82 24.36
C TYR A 22 7.63 7.28 22.98
N GLN A 23 8.38 8.39 22.89
CA GLN A 23 8.96 8.85 21.63
C GLN A 23 9.97 7.86 21.04
N LYS A 24 10.72 7.14 21.89
CA LYS A 24 11.66 6.10 21.45
C LYS A 24 10.93 4.86 20.93
N ALA A 25 9.84 4.45 21.57
CA ALA A 25 8.97 3.35 21.13
C ALA A 25 8.21 3.69 19.84
N VAL A 26 7.76 4.94 19.69
CA VAL A 26 7.19 5.44 18.43
C VAL A 26 8.25 5.43 17.32
N LYS A 27 9.47 5.93 17.59
CA LYS A 27 10.57 5.90 16.60
C LYS A 27 11.09 4.50 16.26
N SER A 28 11.00 3.53 17.15
CA SER A 28 11.43 2.14 16.87
C SER A 28 10.39 1.35 16.09
N LYS A 29 9.10 1.69 16.22
CA LYS A 29 8.01 1.15 15.37
C LYS A 29 7.90 1.85 14.02
N VAL A 30 8.41 3.07 13.92
CA VAL A 30 8.43 3.85 12.68
C VAL A 30 9.69 3.51 11.88
N GLY A 31 9.55 2.52 11.00
CA GLY A 31 10.58 2.19 10.02
C GLY A 31 10.82 3.31 8.98
N PRO A 32 11.72 3.12 8.02
CA PRO A 32 11.97 4.05 6.90
C PRO A 32 10.73 4.36 6.02
N ASP A 33 9.59 3.76 6.35
CA ASP A 33 8.28 3.88 5.71
C ASP A 33 7.73 5.30 5.69
N ILE A 34 8.00 6.12 6.71
CA ILE A 34 7.61 7.55 6.66
C ILE A 34 8.26 8.25 5.47
N VAL A 35 9.46 7.87 5.03
CA VAL A 35 10.06 8.47 3.83
C VAL A 35 9.30 8.01 2.58
N ALA A 36 8.81 6.77 2.51
CA ALA A 36 7.99 6.31 1.39
C ALA A 36 6.60 6.99 1.38
N TYR A 37 5.93 7.09 2.53
CA TYR A 37 4.63 7.78 2.68
C TYR A 37 4.74 9.29 2.48
N GLN A 38 5.75 9.95 3.06
CA GLN A 38 6.00 11.38 2.86
C GLN A 38 6.48 11.67 1.45
N LYS A 39 7.30 10.79 0.83
CA LYS A 39 7.71 10.96 -0.57
C LYS A 39 6.54 10.75 -1.51
N ALA A 40 5.68 9.76 -1.28
CA ALA A 40 4.45 9.55 -2.02
C ALA A 40 3.50 10.75 -1.89
N GLY A 41 3.32 11.27 -0.67
CA GLY A 41 2.57 12.51 -0.41
C GLY A 41 3.20 13.74 -1.07
N SER A 42 4.53 13.86 -1.06
CA SER A 42 5.27 14.98 -1.68
C SER A 42 5.29 14.91 -3.22
N LEU A 43 5.29 13.71 -3.82
CA LEU A 43 5.18 13.51 -5.26
C LEU A 43 3.75 13.80 -5.75
N ALA A 44 2.73 13.44 -4.96
CA ALA A 44 1.35 13.84 -5.18
C ALA A 44 1.16 15.37 -5.06
N GLN A 45 1.92 16.04 -4.18
CA GLN A 45 1.91 17.50 -4.02
C GLN A 45 2.85 18.25 -4.99
N GLY A 46 3.82 17.55 -5.60
CA GLY A 46 4.87 18.10 -6.46
C GLY A 46 4.47 18.34 -7.92
N GLN A 47 3.27 17.91 -8.33
CA GLN A 47 2.69 18.32 -9.61
C GLN A 47 2.20 19.78 -9.50
N ASN A 48 3.14 20.72 -9.60
CA ASN A 48 2.84 22.14 -9.82
C ASN A 48 2.07 22.29 -11.14
N GLN A 49 0.74 22.20 -11.08
CA GLN A 49 -0.09 22.70 -12.16
C GLN A 49 0.17 24.21 -12.30
N PRO A 50 0.45 24.72 -13.52
CA PRO A 50 0.60 26.15 -13.71
C PRO A 50 -0.66 26.86 -13.24
N LYS A 51 -0.53 27.92 -12.42
CA LYS A 51 -1.63 28.79 -11.97
C LYS A 51 -2.35 29.39 -13.17
N ARG A 52 -3.38 28.71 -13.69
CA ARG A 52 -4.28 29.28 -14.71
C ARG A 52 -5.22 30.27 -14.02
N LYS A 53 -5.18 31.53 -14.47
CA LYS A 53 -6.14 32.57 -14.12
C LYS A 53 -7.57 32.01 -14.28
N ARG A 54 -8.33 31.99 -13.19
CA ARG A 54 -9.76 31.63 -13.18
C ARG A 54 -10.54 32.64 -14.02
N GLN A 55 -10.74 32.32 -15.29
CA GLN A 55 -11.79 32.95 -16.09
C GLN A 55 -13.08 32.15 -15.86
N ARG A 56 -13.99 32.71 -15.06
CA ARG A 56 -15.35 32.20 -14.94
C ARG A 56 -16.03 32.37 -16.31
N ARG A 57 -16.12 31.28 -17.07
CA ARG A 57 -17.06 31.14 -18.18
C ARG A 57 -17.95 29.95 -17.86
N GLY A 58 -19.20 30.23 -17.53
CA GLY A 58 -20.27 29.24 -17.71
C GLY A 58 -20.33 28.94 -19.21
N GLY A 59 -20.23 27.67 -19.58
CA GLY A 59 -20.16 27.27 -20.98
C GLY A 59 -20.26 25.76 -21.14
N ARG A 60 -21.31 25.34 -21.85
CA ARG A 60 -21.53 23.98 -22.37
C ARG A 60 -20.25 23.39 -22.97
N GLY A 61 -20.00 22.12 -22.61
CA GLY A 61 -19.12 21.15 -23.27
C GLY A 61 -18.11 21.68 -24.30
N GLY A 62 -16.98 22.20 -23.83
CA GLY A 62 -15.81 22.35 -24.70
C GLY A 62 -15.19 20.98 -24.96
N SER A 63 -15.10 20.59 -26.24
CA SER A 63 -14.40 19.39 -26.69
C SER A 63 -12.94 19.42 -26.20
N ALA A 64 -12.45 18.27 -25.73
CA ALA A 64 -11.05 18.15 -25.35
C ALA A 64 -10.17 18.12 -26.62
N PRO A 65 -8.86 18.38 -26.50
CA PRO A 65 -7.94 18.29 -27.63
C PRO A 65 -8.07 16.95 -28.38
N GLY A 66 -8.01 17.00 -29.72
CA GLY A 66 -8.04 15.80 -30.55
C GLY A 66 -9.42 15.14 -30.70
N GLY A 67 -10.52 15.86 -30.49
CA GLY A 67 -11.88 15.33 -30.65
C GLY A 67 -12.34 14.40 -29.53
N LYS A 68 -11.51 14.24 -28.49
CA LYS A 68 -11.85 13.45 -27.31
C LYS A 68 -12.80 14.21 -26.40
N ARG A 69 -13.63 13.47 -25.66
CA ARG A 69 -14.46 14.05 -24.59
C ARG A 69 -13.68 14.14 -23.28
N LYS A 70 -14.18 14.89 -22.31
CA LYS A 70 -13.67 14.83 -20.94
C LYS A 70 -14.23 13.59 -20.24
N PRO A 71 -13.46 12.92 -19.36
CA PRO A 71 -13.97 11.80 -18.59
C PRO A 71 -15.02 12.26 -17.57
N THR A 72 -15.91 11.35 -17.22
CA THR A 72 -16.93 11.48 -16.16
C THR A 72 -16.81 10.30 -15.19
N MET A 73 -17.58 10.32 -14.10
CA MET A 73 -17.59 9.18 -13.16
C MET A 73 -18.13 7.89 -13.79
N SER A 74 -18.91 7.95 -14.88
CA SER A 74 -19.33 6.74 -15.58
C SER A 74 -18.20 6.04 -16.33
N ASP A 75 -17.04 6.70 -16.48
CA ASP A 75 -15.84 6.11 -17.08
C ASP A 75 -14.95 5.41 -16.04
N THR A 76 -15.23 5.58 -14.75
CA THR A 76 -14.43 5.00 -13.68
C THR A 76 -14.88 3.58 -13.35
N LEU A 77 -13.93 2.76 -12.90
CA LEU A 77 -14.14 1.43 -12.38
C LEU A 77 -13.95 1.45 -10.87
N ARG A 78 -14.85 0.81 -10.13
CA ARG A 78 -14.70 0.62 -8.68
C ARG A 78 -13.52 -0.31 -8.42
N ALA A 79 -12.58 0.10 -7.58
CA ALA A 79 -11.51 -0.73 -7.05
C ALA A 79 -11.81 -1.07 -5.58
N ASN A 80 -11.75 -2.35 -5.22
CA ASN A 80 -11.68 -2.82 -3.83
C ASN A 80 -10.31 -3.46 -3.60
N VAL A 81 -9.66 -3.10 -2.50
CA VAL A 81 -8.30 -3.57 -2.18
C VAL A 81 -8.24 -3.94 -0.70
N TYR A 82 -7.73 -5.14 -0.41
CA TYR A 82 -7.41 -5.61 0.94
C TYR A 82 -5.97 -6.09 0.95
N ALA A 83 -5.21 -5.69 1.98
CA ALA A 83 -3.97 -6.34 2.35
C ALA A 83 -4.01 -6.73 3.83
N ASP A 84 -3.48 -7.91 4.15
CA ASP A 84 -3.11 -8.25 5.51
C ASP A 84 -1.64 -7.85 5.69
N ASN A 85 -1.32 -6.65 6.21
CA ASN A 85 -2.17 -5.64 6.85
C ASN A 85 -2.30 -4.31 6.11
N THR A 86 -1.31 -3.91 5.32
CA THR A 86 -1.30 -2.57 4.70
C THR A 86 -0.84 -2.61 3.26
N PHE A 87 -1.24 -1.61 2.48
CA PHE A 87 -0.75 -1.47 1.12
C PHE A 87 -0.57 -0.01 0.68
N ILE A 88 0.18 0.15 -0.40
CA ILE A 88 0.22 1.35 -1.24
C ILE A 88 0.10 0.96 -2.71
N MET A 89 -0.87 1.54 -3.41
CA MET A 89 -1.19 1.23 -4.80
C MET A 89 -0.94 2.42 -5.73
N TYR A 90 -0.22 2.13 -6.81
CA TYR A 90 0.01 3.02 -7.93
C TYR A 90 -0.64 2.46 -9.19
N ILE A 91 -1.16 3.37 -10.03
CA ILE A 91 -1.59 3.06 -11.39
C ILE A 91 -0.88 4.02 -12.34
N ASN A 92 -0.21 3.47 -13.34
CA ASN A 92 0.54 4.21 -14.35
C ASN A 92 1.48 5.27 -13.78
N GLY A 93 2.26 4.94 -12.74
CA GLY A 93 3.19 5.91 -12.17
C GLY A 93 2.61 6.78 -11.03
N ASN A 94 1.28 6.79 -10.86
CA ASN A 94 0.57 7.73 -9.98
C ASN A 94 0.02 7.03 -8.75
N LEU A 95 0.18 7.65 -7.57
CA LEU A 95 -0.43 7.16 -6.34
C LEU A 95 -1.95 7.22 -6.44
N VAL A 96 -2.62 6.10 -6.22
CA VAL A 96 -4.09 6.00 -6.32
C VAL A 96 -4.72 5.73 -4.97
N ALA A 97 -4.17 4.81 -4.19
CA ALA A 97 -4.70 4.46 -2.88
C ALA A 97 -3.60 4.05 -1.91
N VAL A 98 -3.85 4.30 -0.64
CA VAL A 98 -3.01 3.93 0.50
C VAL A 98 -3.96 3.38 1.56
N ASP A 99 -3.57 2.30 2.23
CA ASP A 99 -4.31 1.90 3.42
C ASP A 99 -4.17 2.95 4.51
N SER A 100 -5.30 3.46 4.98
CA SER A 100 -5.34 4.50 6.01
C SER A 100 -5.16 3.95 7.42
N ILE A 101 -5.21 2.63 7.60
CA ILE A 101 -5.07 1.97 8.90
C ILE A 101 -3.84 1.05 8.85
N GLU A 102 -2.90 1.27 9.75
CA GLU A 102 -1.59 0.61 9.69
C GLU A 102 -1.60 -0.84 10.21
N PHE A 103 -2.61 -1.23 10.98
CA PHE A 103 -2.65 -2.58 11.57
C PHE A 103 -4.06 -3.03 11.94
N ILE A 104 -4.65 -2.46 13.00
CA ILE A 104 -5.97 -2.87 13.50
C ILE A 104 -6.88 -1.63 13.66
N PRO A 105 -8.14 -1.70 13.20
CA PRO A 105 -8.78 -2.85 12.54
C PRO A 105 -8.28 -3.09 11.12
N HIS A 106 -8.43 -4.32 10.62
CA HIS A 106 -8.22 -4.59 9.19
C HIS A 106 -9.28 -3.83 8.38
N ASN A 107 -8.96 -3.54 7.11
CA ASN A 107 -9.78 -2.66 6.30
C ASN A 107 -9.80 -3.09 4.82
N VAL A 108 -10.84 -2.68 4.11
CA VAL A 108 -10.88 -2.65 2.65
C VAL A 108 -10.92 -1.20 2.20
N VAL A 109 -10.04 -0.85 1.26
CA VAL A 109 -10.08 0.48 0.64
C VAL A 109 -10.82 0.39 -0.68
N SER A 110 -11.90 1.14 -0.79
CA SER A 110 -12.66 1.30 -2.03
C SER A 110 -12.45 2.67 -2.67
N VAL A 111 -12.01 2.71 -3.93
CA VAL A 111 -11.81 3.96 -4.69
C VAL A 111 -12.30 3.82 -6.13
N ASP A 112 -12.67 4.92 -6.77
CA ASP A 112 -13.03 4.92 -8.19
C ASP A 112 -11.80 5.26 -9.03
N VAL A 113 -11.47 4.39 -9.98
CA VAL A 113 -10.27 4.46 -10.82
C VAL A 113 -10.67 4.78 -12.25
N LEU A 114 -10.05 5.80 -12.85
CA LEU A 114 -10.16 6.04 -14.29
C LEU A 114 -9.12 5.16 -15.03
N PRO A 115 -9.53 4.12 -15.79
CA PRO A 115 -8.59 3.25 -16.46
C PRO A 115 -7.93 3.95 -17.67
N GLU A 116 -6.60 3.86 -17.76
CA GLU A 116 -5.81 4.38 -18.87
C GLU A 116 -4.89 3.26 -19.38
N TYR A 117 -5.15 2.78 -20.61
CA TYR A 117 -4.42 1.65 -21.21
C TYR A 117 -3.29 2.10 -22.17
N PRO A 118 -2.18 1.34 -22.27
CA PRO A 118 -1.84 0.19 -21.43
C PRO A 118 -1.67 0.61 -19.97
N MET A 119 -2.18 -0.22 -19.06
CA MET A 119 -2.29 0.08 -17.65
C MET A 119 -1.29 -0.76 -16.86
N THR A 120 -0.48 -0.13 -16.03
CA THR A 120 0.39 -0.79 -15.06
C THR A 120 -0.14 -0.55 -13.66
N ILE A 121 -0.48 -1.61 -12.95
CA ILE A 121 -0.80 -1.57 -11.53
C ILE A 121 0.44 -2.04 -10.77
N ALA A 122 0.88 -1.26 -9.80
CA ALA A 122 1.98 -1.60 -8.92
C ALA A 122 1.54 -1.42 -7.46
N VAL A 123 1.69 -2.47 -6.66
CA VAL A 123 1.26 -2.46 -5.26
C VAL A 123 2.40 -2.93 -4.39
N MET A 124 2.67 -2.23 -3.30
CA MET A 124 3.46 -2.77 -2.20
C MET A 124 2.50 -3.11 -1.08
N ALA A 125 2.44 -4.38 -0.70
CA ALA A 125 1.70 -4.86 0.45
C ALA A 125 2.66 -5.28 1.55
N LYS A 126 2.26 -5.09 2.80
CA LYS A 126 3.08 -5.38 3.98
C LYS A 126 2.25 -6.08 5.04
N ASP A 127 2.83 -7.16 5.53
CA ASP A 127 2.40 -7.84 6.74
C ASP A 127 2.85 -7.05 7.99
N ASN A 128 2.22 -7.27 9.14
CA ASN A 128 2.55 -6.60 10.39
C ASN A 128 3.76 -7.26 11.08
N ALA A 129 4.95 -6.96 10.56
CA ALA A 129 6.18 -7.52 11.09
C ALA A 129 7.04 -6.51 11.86
N ASP A 130 7.51 -6.93 13.03
CA ASP A 130 8.59 -6.24 13.75
C ASP A 130 9.85 -6.18 12.88
N GLN A 131 10.50 -5.02 12.89
CA GLN A 131 11.57 -4.72 11.94
C GLN A 131 12.87 -5.48 12.22
N GLU A 132 13.07 -6.01 13.42
CA GLU A 132 14.28 -6.75 13.80
C GLU A 132 14.05 -8.25 13.75
N THR A 133 12.87 -8.71 14.15
CA THR A 133 12.57 -10.14 14.29
C THR A 133 11.81 -10.71 13.09
N GLY A 134 11.03 -9.89 12.38
CA GLY A 134 10.09 -10.33 11.36
C GLY A 134 8.83 -10.98 11.93
N MET A 135 8.63 -10.92 13.24
CA MET A 135 7.48 -11.53 13.92
C MET A 135 6.40 -10.50 14.23
N GLU A 136 5.19 -10.98 14.43
CA GLU A 136 4.02 -10.17 14.74
C GLU A 136 3.70 -10.16 16.24
N TYR A 137 2.74 -9.31 16.64
CA TYR A 137 2.13 -9.29 17.97
C TYR A 137 3.15 -9.34 19.13
N GLU A 138 4.10 -8.40 19.14
CA GLU A 138 5.17 -8.36 20.16
C GLU A 138 6.02 -9.64 20.21
N ASN A 139 6.25 -10.24 19.03
CA ASN A 139 7.03 -11.47 18.84
C ASN A 139 6.35 -12.72 19.43
N THR A 140 5.03 -12.84 19.33
CA THR A 140 4.32 -14.08 19.68
C THR A 140 3.91 -14.92 18.48
N ASN A 141 3.85 -14.31 17.28
CA ASN A 141 3.30 -14.94 16.09
C ASN A 141 4.24 -14.79 14.89
N ILE A 142 4.13 -15.75 13.98
CA ILE A 142 4.62 -15.63 12.60
C ILE A 142 3.43 -15.16 11.77
N GLY A 143 3.69 -14.30 10.80
CA GLY A 143 2.67 -13.60 10.02
C GLY A 143 1.74 -14.47 9.20
N ASP A 144 0.74 -13.82 8.65
CA ASP A 144 -0.35 -14.38 7.84
C ASP A 144 -0.72 -13.44 6.67
N GLY A 145 0.28 -12.70 6.17
CA GLY A 145 0.11 -11.68 5.14
C GLY A 145 -0.70 -12.14 3.92
N GLY A 146 -1.19 -11.17 3.15
CA GLY A 146 -1.99 -11.49 1.98
C GLY A 146 -2.41 -10.27 1.20
N PHE A 147 -2.65 -10.41 -0.09
CA PHE A 147 -3.15 -9.33 -0.93
C PHE A 147 -4.25 -9.80 -1.88
N ILE A 148 -5.33 -9.02 -1.97
CA ILE A 148 -6.41 -9.24 -2.93
C ILE A 148 -6.94 -7.91 -3.47
N LEU A 149 -7.24 -7.89 -4.77
CA LEU A 149 -7.70 -6.71 -5.47
C LEU A 149 -8.70 -7.08 -6.57
N LYS A 150 -9.75 -6.28 -6.67
CA LYS A 150 -10.71 -6.29 -7.79
C LYS A 150 -10.95 -4.86 -8.28
N ILE A 151 -10.81 -4.62 -9.59
CA ILE A 151 -11.14 -3.36 -10.26
C ILE A 151 -12.15 -3.64 -11.37
N GLY A 152 -13.37 -3.13 -11.20
CA GLY A 152 -14.51 -3.46 -12.04
C GLY A 152 -14.74 -4.98 -12.09
N GLU A 153 -15.18 -5.47 -13.25
CA GLU A 153 -15.53 -6.89 -13.41
C GLU A 153 -14.38 -7.81 -13.83
N LYS A 154 -13.27 -7.25 -14.34
CA LYS A 154 -12.28 -8.04 -15.11
C LYS A 154 -10.85 -7.95 -14.62
N ILE A 155 -10.51 -6.92 -13.86
CA ILE A 155 -9.13 -6.74 -13.38
C ILE A 155 -9.09 -7.27 -11.96
N VAL A 156 -8.51 -8.45 -11.80
CA VAL A 156 -8.48 -9.17 -10.53
C VAL A 156 -7.07 -9.62 -10.18
N SER A 157 -6.76 -9.73 -8.90
CA SER A 157 -5.52 -10.35 -8.43
C SER A 157 -5.49 -11.86 -8.74
N GLY A 158 -4.33 -12.38 -9.10
CA GLY A 158 -4.11 -13.81 -9.39
C GLY A 158 -2.68 -14.11 -9.85
N LYS A 159 -2.39 -15.38 -10.16
CA LYS A 159 -1.03 -15.87 -10.52
C LYS A 159 -0.40 -15.22 -11.76
N HIS A 160 -1.12 -14.38 -12.48
CA HIS A 160 -0.61 -13.64 -13.63
C HIS A 160 0.13 -12.35 -13.22
N TRP A 161 0.00 -11.94 -11.95
CA TRP A 161 0.77 -10.82 -11.39
C TRP A 161 2.21 -11.25 -11.16
N LYS A 162 3.15 -10.31 -11.27
CA LYS A 162 4.51 -10.44 -10.75
C LYS A 162 4.53 -10.19 -9.26
N ALA A 163 5.38 -10.89 -8.52
CA ALA A 163 5.59 -10.71 -7.08
C ALA A 163 7.06 -10.82 -6.71
N LYS A 164 7.53 -9.99 -5.77
CA LYS A 164 8.88 -10.08 -5.19
C LYS A 164 8.90 -9.60 -3.74
N ASN A 165 9.48 -10.41 -2.85
CA ASN A 165 9.72 -10.01 -1.47
C ASN A 165 10.91 -9.03 -1.37
N PHE A 166 10.83 -8.15 -0.37
CA PHE A 166 11.91 -7.23 0.01
C PHE A 166 12.23 -7.26 1.51
N PHE A 167 11.38 -7.90 2.30
CA PHE A 167 11.56 -8.09 3.73
C PHE A 167 11.08 -9.50 4.05
N HIS A 168 11.97 -10.33 4.62
CA HIS A 168 11.68 -11.71 4.96
C HIS A 168 12.14 -12.03 6.38
N GLY A 169 11.32 -12.69 7.18
CA GLY A 169 11.70 -13.23 8.47
C GLY A 169 10.49 -13.62 9.33
N PRO A 170 10.70 -14.31 10.46
CA PRO A 170 12.00 -14.79 10.95
C PRO A 170 12.59 -15.86 10.03
N VAL A 171 13.87 -15.74 9.67
CA VAL A 171 14.53 -16.66 8.73
C VAL A 171 14.38 -18.11 9.18
N ASN A 172 13.91 -18.96 8.27
CA ASN A 172 13.60 -20.38 8.50
C ASN A 172 12.56 -20.62 9.61
N GLY A 173 11.74 -19.63 9.97
CA GLY A 173 10.77 -19.72 11.06
C GLY A 173 11.40 -19.81 12.45
N ASN A 174 12.66 -19.41 12.64
CA ASN A 174 13.33 -19.52 13.93
C ASN A 174 12.90 -18.40 14.90
N VAL A 175 11.88 -18.68 15.70
CA VAL A 175 11.33 -17.73 16.69
C VAL A 175 12.20 -17.55 17.93
N SER A 176 13.07 -18.51 18.27
CA SER A 176 13.93 -18.44 19.46
C SER A 176 15.16 -17.54 19.24
N ASN A 177 15.57 -17.37 17.99
CA ASN A 177 16.65 -16.47 17.59
C ASN A 177 16.29 -15.81 16.25
N PRO A 178 15.30 -14.90 16.25
CA PRO A 178 14.73 -14.36 15.04
C PRO A 178 15.74 -13.48 14.32
N ARG A 179 15.75 -13.60 13.00
CA ARG A 179 16.59 -12.80 12.10
C ARG A 179 15.79 -12.46 10.86
N VAL A 180 16.14 -11.34 10.23
CA VAL A 180 15.48 -10.86 9.04
C VAL A 180 16.45 -10.72 7.87
N LEU A 181 15.94 -10.90 6.65
CA LEU A 181 16.60 -10.58 5.40
C LEU A 181 15.89 -9.40 4.77
N ARG A 182 16.68 -8.47 4.22
CA ARG A 182 16.17 -7.29 3.53
C ARG A 182 16.86 -7.12 2.21
N THR A 183 16.07 -6.91 1.18
CA THR A 183 16.55 -6.49 -0.12
C THR A 183 16.16 -5.02 -0.30
N PRO A 184 17.06 -4.14 -0.75
CA PRO A 184 16.70 -2.76 -1.05
C PRO A 184 15.56 -2.71 -2.07
N ILE A 185 14.50 -1.97 -1.74
CA ILE A 185 13.43 -1.70 -2.70
C ILE A 185 14.02 -0.81 -3.81
N PRO A 186 13.92 -1.23 -5.09
CA PRO A 186 14.42 -0.42 -6.19
C PRO A 186 13.78 0.96 -6.19
N THR A 187 14.52 1.97 -6.61
CA THR A 187 13.90 3.23 -7.01
C THR A 187 12.88 2.96 -8.12
N ASN A 188 11.92 3.87 -8.32
CA ASN A 188 10.98 3.83 -9.45
C ASN A 188 10.24 2.49 -9.69
N TRP A 189 10.16 1.59 -8.69
CA TRP A 189 9.48 0.28 -8.77
C TRP A 189 8.02 0.36 -9.22
N GLN A 190 7.40 1.52 -9.04
CA GLN A 190 6.00 1.81 -9.36
C GLN A 190 5.81 2.29 -10.82
N SER A 191 6.89 2.70 -11.49
CA SER A 191 6.86 3.28 -12.83
C SER A 191 6.40 2.29 -13.91
N VAL A 192 5.87 2.81 -15.00
CA VAL A 192 5.40 2.03 -16.16
C VAL A 192 6.55 1.31 -16.88
N ASP A 193 7.73 1.92 -16.89
CA ASP A 193 8.95 1.44 -17.55
C ASP A 193 9.83 0.56 -16.66
N PHE A 194 9.43 0.33 -15.41
CA PHE A 194 10.18 -0.57 -14.53
C PHE A 194 10.21 -1.99 -15.09
N ASP A 195 11.42 -2.55 -15.14
CA ASP A 195 11.69 -3.91 -15.61
C ASP A 195 11.52 -4.92 -14.47
N ASP A 196 10.42 -5.65 -14.53
CA ASP A 196 10.05 -6.76 -13.64
C ASP A 196 10.20 -8.13 -14.33
N SER A 197 10.93 -8.21 -15.46
CA SER A 197 11.06 -9.45 -16.24
C SER A 197 11.65 -10.62 -15.45
N LEU A 198 12.56 -10.32 -14.51
CA LEU A 198 13.19 -11.31 -13.63
C LEU A 198 12.34 -11.68 -12.40
N TRP A 199 11.19 -11.04 -12.20
CA TRP A 199 10.32 -11.34 -11.06
C TRP A 199 9.52 -12.60 -11.36
N LYS A 200 9.37 -13.44 -10.32
CA LYS A 200 8.46 -14.58 -10.38
C LYS A 200 7.02 -14.08 -10.43
N ASN A 201 6.15 -14.96 -10.87
CA ASN A 201 4.73 -14.74 -10.75
C ASN A 201 4.30 -14.91 -9.29
N ALA A 202 3.22 -14.24 -8.91
CA ALA A 202 2.60 -14.37 -7.60
C ALA A 202 2.06 -15.79 -7.40
N LYS A 203 2.07 -16.24 -6.15
CA LYS A 203 1.45 -17.51 -5.75
C LYS A 203 0.06 -17.23 -5.22
N GLU A 204 -0.89 -18.09 -5.59
CA GLU A 204 -2.26 -18.04 -5.08
C GLU A 204 -2.35 -18.82 -3.77
N TYR A 205 -3.13 -18.29 -2.83
CA TYR A 205 -3.43 -18.89 -1.52
C TYR A 205 -4.94 -18.98 -1.34
N THR A 206 -5.39 -19.90 -0.48
CA THR A 206 -6.81 -20.03 -0.16
C THR A 206 -7.26 -19.03 0.91
N GLU A 207 -8.56 -18.78 1.00
CA GLU A 207 -9.11 -17.93 2.07
C GLU A 207 -8.81 -18.51 3.46
N GLU A 208 -8.74 -19.84 3.60
CA GLU A 208 -8.40 -20.51 4.85
C GLU A 208 -6.93 -20.33 5.24
N GLU A 209 -6.01 -20.25 4.27
CA GLU A 209 -4.60 -19.99 4.53
C GLU A 209 -4.36 -18.55 5.00
N ILE A 210 -5.16 -17.59 4.50
CA ILE A 210 -5.10 -16.18 4.87
C ILE A 210 -5.84 -15.89 6.18
N GLY A 211 -7.05 -16.45 6.35
CA GLY A 211 -7.94 -16.11 7.45
C GLY A 211 -8.36 -14.63 7.47
N PRO A 212 -8.95 -14.09 6.38
CA PRO A 212 -9.28 -12.66 6.28
C PRO A 212 -10.36 -12.25 7.27
N LYS A 213 -10.35 -10.98 7.68
CA LYS A 213 -11.30 -10.46 8.67
C LYS A 213 -12.59 -9.95 8.02
N ALA A 214 -13.57 -9.60 8.86
CA ALA A 214 -14.94 -9.21 8.46
C ALA A 214 -15.05 -8.30 7.21
N PRO A 215 -14.23 -7.23 7.05
CA PRO A 215 -14.33 -6.35 5.88
C PRO A 215 -14.18 -7.07 4.55
N TYR A 216 -13.41 -8.16 4.47
CA TYR A 216 -13.30 -8.96 3.25
C TYR A 216 -14.67 -9.46 2.76
N PHE A 217 -15.50 -9.96 3.67
CA PHE A 217 -16.80 -10.56 3.37
C PHE A 217 -17.89 -9.51 3.09
N GLU A 218 -17.62 -8.24 3.36
CA GLU A 218 -18.52 -7.11 3.11
C GLU A 218 -18.31 -6.49 1.72
N HIS A 219 -17.31 -6.96 0.97
CA HIS A 219 -16.91 -6.41 -0.30
C HIS A 219 -16.84 -7.46 -1.41
N ASP A 220 -17.01 -6.99 -2.65
CA ASP A 220 -16.93 -7.84 -3.82
C ASP A 220 -15.48 -8.07 -4.23
N PHE A 221 -15.05 -9.32 -4.07
CA PHE A 221 -13.80 -9.88 -4.57
C PHE A 221 -14.04 -11.10 -5.48
N ALA A 222 -15.23 -11.23 -6.07
CA ALA A 222 -15.54 -12.36 -6.95
C ALA A 222 -14.51 -12.45 -8.08
N GLU A 223 -14.09 -13.69 -8.39
CA GLU A 223 -13.01 -14.05 -9.33
C GLU A 223 -11.58 -13.66 -8.91
N ALA A 224 -11.40 -12.76 -7.94
CA ALA A 224 -10.08 -12.43 -7.42
C ALA A 224 -9.52 -13.57 -6.57
N LYS A 225 -8.19 -13.69 -6.60
CA LYS A 225 -7.44 -14.65 -5.78
C LYS A 225 -6.58 -13.89 -4.78
N TRP A 226 -6.50 -14.45 -3.58
CA TRP A 226 -5.46 -14.07 -2.64
C TRP A 226 -4.11 -14.43 -3.23
N ILE A 227 -3.22 -13.44 -3.28
CA ILE A 227 -1.88 -13.62 -3.80
C ILE A 227 -0.83 -13.14 -2.82
N TRP A 228 0.32 -13.80 -2.85
CA TRP A 228 1.54 -13.38 -2.16
C TRP A 228 2.79 -13.72 -2.97
N SER A 229 3.99 -13.56 -2.40
CA SER A 229 5.22 -14.17 -2.93
C SER A 229 5.30 -15.65 -2.56
N ASP A 230 6.51 -16.22 -2.42
CA ASP A 230 6.68 -17.67 -2.28
C ASP A 230 6.31 -18.16 -0.86
N ASP A 231 6.49 -17.32 0.17
CA ASP A 231 6.25 -17.66 1.57
C ASP A 231 5.23 -16.73 2.20
N LEU A 232 4.04 -17.25 2.50
CA LEU A 232 2.94 -16.47 3.08
C LEU A 232 3.28 -15.91 4.46
N LYS A 233 4.06 -16.67 5.21
CA LYS A 233 4.26 -16.47 6.65
C LYS A 233 5.47 -15.62 6.96
N LEU A 234 6.48 -15.68 6.10
CA LEU A 234 7.77 -15.08 6.34
C LEU A 234 8.06 -13.89 5.41
N ASP A 235 7.37 -13.75 4.28
CA ASP A 235 7.59 -12.62 3.38
C ASP A 235 6.77 -11.40 3.83
N ASN A 236 7.37 -10.51 4.61
CA ASN A 236 6.69 -9.42 5.31
C ASN A 236 6.50 -8.14 4.47
N THR A 237 7.17 -8.00 3.33
CA THR A 237 6.94 -6.90 2.38
C THR A 237 7.10 -7.41 0.96
N VAL A 238 6.03 -7.33 0.19
CA VAL A 238 5.95 -7.85 -1.18
C VAL A 238 5.51 -6.74 -2.11
N ILE A 239 6.18 -6.62 -3.25
CA ILE A 239 5.73 -5.76 -4.35
C ILE A 239 5.12 -6.63 -5.44
N PHE A 240 3.92 -6.27 -5.86
CA PHE A 240 3.18 -6.84 -6.97
C PHE A 240 3.14 -5.89 -8.16
N ARG A 241 3.20 -6.46 -9.37
CA ARG A 241 3.06 -5.69 -10.62
C ARG A 241 2.21 -6.45 -11.63
N PHE A 242 1.34 -5.73 -12.32
CA PHE A 242 0.54 -6.26 -13.43
C PHE A 242 0.41 -5.23 -14.55
N LYS A 243 0.75 -5.65 -15.77
CA LYS A 243 0.60 -4.86 -17.00
C LYS A 243 -0.59 -5.40 -17.78
N ILE A 244 -1.48 -4.50 -18.18
CA ILE A 244 -2.75 -4.80 -18.82
C ILE A 244 -2.84 -4.00 -20.11
N ASP A 245 -2.98 -4.71 -21.23
CA ASP A 245 -3.32 -4.07 -22.50
C ASP A 245 -4.82 -3.79 -22.56
N GLY A 246 -5.22 -2.79 -23.34
CA GLY A 246 -6.62 -2.43 -23.47
C GLY A 246 -6.87 -1.41 -24.56
N PRO A 247 -8.15 -1.09 -24.82
CA PRO A 247 -8.51 -0.09 -25.83
C PRO A 247 -7.97 1.28 -25.42
N LYS A 248 -7.55 2.06 -26.42
CA LYS A 248 -7.20 3.46 -26.20
C LYS A 248 -8.42 4.21 -25.68
N ALA A 249 -8.24 4.99 -24.62
CA ALA A 249 -9.31 5.83 -24.09
C ALA A 249 -9.83 6.84 -25.15
N ASP A 250 -11.14 6.92 -25.27
CA ASP A 250 -11.86 7.91 -26.09
C ASP A 250 -11.99 9.28 -25.39
N PHE A 251 -11.60 9.35 -24.12
CA PHE A 251 -11.52 10.55 -23.31
C PHE A 251 -10.09 11.09 -23.16
N TYR A 252 -10.00 12.40 -22.87
CA TYR A 252 -8.75 13.11 -22.63
C TYR A 252 -8.47 13.20 -21.14
N THR A 253 -7.35 12.62 -20.69
CA THR A 253 -6.95 12.62 -19.27
C THR A 253 -6.00 13.76 -18.92
N GLY A 254 -5.45 14.47 -19.92
CA GLY A 254 -4.53 15.59 -19.71
C GLY A 254 -3.19 15.21 -19.13
N ARG A 255 -2.88 13.92 -19.15
CA ARG A 255 -1.58 13.32 -18.82
C ARG A 255 -0.83 12.99 -20.10
#